data_AF-A0A1F3A8J1-F1
#
_entry.id   AF-A0A1F3A8J1-F1
#
_cell.length_a   1.000
_cell.length_b   1.000
_cell.length_c   1.000
_cell.angle_alpha   90.00
_cell.angle_beta   90.00
_cell.angle_gamma   90.00
#
_symmetry.space_group_name_H-M   'P 1'
#
loop_
_entity.id
_entity.type
_entity.pdbx_description
1 polymer ?
#
loop_
_entity_poly.entity_id
_entity_poly.type
_entity_poly.pdbx_seq_one_letter_code
_entity_poly.pdbx_strand_id
1 'polypeptide(L)'
;MKSAQIAATLIAAALALAACATPAAPPTPEADAANGASLASPYAPMAMFAPFAGKTFRGEWTADNGETLVDIATWELILNGRALQSTHRLQGKDYGGRTIFFFDEGAKNYVFHYFTTAGFHTTGVSQFVDGGLVSEETVEGASNVASVRSKATFGPDAIEIDVVYVGKDGTETPGGRRVYKEIADPGRLFADTK
;
A
#
# COMPACT_ATOMS: atom_id res chain seq x y z
N MET A 1 -26.48 -29.65 5.34
CA MET A 1 -25.24 -28.86 5.53
C MET A 1 -25.61 -27.41 5.79
N LYS A 2 -24.83 -26.65 6.58
CA LYS A 2 -24.92 -25.18 6.62
C LYS A 2 -23.72 -24.62 5.87
N SER A 3 -23.97 -23.77 4.87
CA SER A 3 -22.89 -23.10 4.14
C SER A 3 -22.22 -22.09 5.06
N ALA A 4 -20.94 -22.30 5.37
CA ALA A 4 -20.15 -21.28 6.05
C ALA A 4 -19.92 -20.13 5.07
N GLN A 5 -20.52 -18.97 5.35
CA GLN A 5 -20.34 -17.78 4.54
C GLN A 5 -18.92 -17.26 4.79
N ILE A 6 -18.03 -17.46 3.82
CA ILE A 6 -16.62 -17.09 3.94
C ILE A 6 -16.52 -15.56 4.00
N ALA A 7 -16.38 -15.03 5.20
CA ALA A 7 -15.96 -13.66 5.44
C ALA A 7 -14.51 -13.54 4.97
N ALA A 8 -14.32 -13.17 3.70
CA ALA A 8 -13.02 -12.81 3.18
C ALA A 8 -12.62 -11.45 3.78
N THR A 9 -11.93 -11.48 4.92
CA THR A 9 -11.30 -10.30 5.52
C THR A 9 -10.28 -9.75 4.53
N LEU A 10 -10.65 -8.69 3.81
CA LEU A 10 -9.86 -8.10 2.74
C LEU A 10 -8.64 -7.39 3.33
N ILE A 11 -7.46 -7.99 3.16
CA ILE A 11 -6.22 -7.49 3.73
C ILE A 11 -5.57 -6.54 2.73
N ALA A 12 -6.06 -5.31 2.77
CA ALA A 12 -5.43 -4.15 2.15
C ALA A 12 -4.61 -3.36 3.19
N ALA A 13 -3.56 -2.68 2.71
CA ALA A 13 -2.56 -1.97 3.51
C ALA A 13 -2.11 -0.66 2.83
N ALA A 14 -3.07 0.23 2.57
CA ALA A 14 -2.89 1.67 2.38
C ALA A 14 -3.51 2.44 3.59
N LEU A 15 -3.44 3.79 3.68
CA LEU A 15 -3.12 4.57 4.92
C LEU A 15 -3.93 5.89 5.44
N ALA A 16 -5.14 6.40 5.04
CA ALA A 16 -5.61 7.86 5.17
C ALA A 16 -6.69 8.35 6.22
N LEU A 17 -7.07 9.66 6.42
CA LEU A 17 -7.32 10.90 5.57
C LEU A 17 -7.28 12.23 6.45
N ALA A 18 -7.66 13.52 6.17
CA ALA A 18 -8.35 14.30 5.09
C ALA A 18 -8.24 15.87 5.19
N ALA A 19 -8.41 16.63 4.06
CA ALA A 19 -8.92 18.04 3.98
C ALA A 19 -9.26 18.49 2.52
N CYS A 20 -10.22 19.41 2.29
CA CYS A 20 -10.89 19.59 0.98
C CYS A 20 -10.68 20.95 0.24
N ALA A 21 -10.47 20.90 -1.08
CA ALA A 21 -10.83 21.96 -2.05
C ALA A 21 -10.86 21.39 -3.50
N THR A 22 -11.73 21.90 -4.38
CA THR A 22 -11.82 21.49 -5.81
C THR A 22 -11.30 22.57 -6.76
N PRO A 23 -10.22 22.32 -7.53
CA PRO A 23 -9.83 23.12 -8.69
C PRO A 23 -10.45 22.58 -9.99
N ALA A 24 -10.41 23.39 -11.05
CA ALA A 24 -10.78 22.97 -12.40
C ALA A 24 -9.70 22.06 -13.04
N ALA A 25 -10.06 21.40 -14.15
CA ALA A 25 -9.14 20.52 -14.87
C ALA A 25 -7.83 21.24 -15.28
N PRO A 26 -6.64 20.68 -14.99
CA PRO A 26 -5.38 21.29 -15.36
C PRO A 26 -5.14 21.20 -16.88
N PRO A 27 -4.39 22.13 -17.48
CA PRO A 27 -3.86 21.94 -18.83
C PRO A 27 -2.88 20.75 -18.85
N THR A 28 -2.85 20.00 -19.95
CA THR A 28 -1.94 18.88 -20.15
C THR A 28 -0.49 19.31 -19.93
N PRO A 29 0.26 18.71 -18.98
CA PRO A 29 1.69 19.00 -18.85
C PRO A 29 2.44 18.56 -20.10
N GLU A 30 3.12 19.49 -20.75
CA GLU A 30 4.04 19.19 -21.84
C GLU A 30 5.24 18.42 -21.27
N ALA A 31 5.57 17.27 -21.85
CA ALA A 31 6.51 16.33 -21.24
C ALA A 31 7.96 16.77 -21.47
N ASP A 32 8.53 17.47 -20.47
CA ASP A 32 9.88 18.03 -20.50
C ASP A 32 10.95 16.93 -20.40
N ALA A 33 11.15 16.22 -21.51
CA ALA A 33 11.96 15.00 -21.62
C ALA A 33 13.47 15.30 -21.74
N ALA A 34 14.04 16.07 -20.81
CA ALA A 34 15.46 16.41 -20.81
C ALA A 34 16.08 16.53 -19.41
N ASN A 35 16.80 15.49 -18.96
CA ASN A 35 18.25 15.56 -18.72
C ASN A 35 18.79 14.28 -18.07
N GLY A 36 19.80 13.66 -18.69
CA GLY A 36 20.55 12.52 -18.15
C GLY A 36 21.59 12.93 -17.10
N ALA A 37 21.16 13.57 -16.01
CA ALA A 37 22.04 14.01 -14.93
C ALA A 37 22.29 12.91 -13.88
N SER A 38 23.51 12.92 -13.31
CA SER A 38 24.08 11.90 -12.41
C SER A 38 23.13 11.33 -11.35
N LEU A 39 23.08 9.99 -11.24
CA LEU A 39 22.13 9.23 -10.39
C LEU A 39 22.51 9.20 -8.89
N ALA A 40 22.95 10.32 -8.33
CA ALA A 40 23.62 10.39 -7.03
C ALA A 40 22.76 10.92 -5.86
N SER A 41 21.47 11.21 -6.09
CA SER A 41 20.53 11.69 -5.07
C SER A 41 19.16 11.09 -5.31
N PRO A 42 18.43 10.63 -4.27
CA PRO A 42 17.04 10.23 -4.45
C PRO A 42 16.21 11.41 -4.95
N TYR A 43 15.29 11.15 -5.89
CA TYR A 43 14.30 12.12 -6.33
C TYR A 43 13.52 12.61 -5.10
N ALA A 44 13.57 13.92 -4.81
CA ALA A 44 13.30 14.46 -3.47
C ALA A 44 11.93 14.07 -2.89
N PRO A 45 10.81 14.05 -3.65
CA PRO A 45 9.53 13.57 -3.15
C PRO A 45 9.51 12.09 -2.73
N MET A 46 10.48 11.27 -3.11
CA MET A 46 10.55 9.86 -2.69
C MET A 46 11.63 9.61 -1.62
N ALA A 47 12.30 10.65 -1.12
CA ALA A 47 13.44 10.51 -0.21
C ALA A 47 13.09 9.88 1.15
N MET A 48 11.85 10.03 1.64
CA MET A 48 11.38 9.38 2.87
C MET A 48 11.28 7.84 2.76
N PHE A 49 11.32 7.28 1.54
CA PHE A 49 11.33 5.84 1.33
C PHE A 49 12.73 5.22 1.29
N ALA A 50 13.79 6.04 1.22
CA ALA A 50 15.17 5.56 1.23
C ALA A 50 15.53 4.68 2.46
N PRO A 51 15.01 4.92 3.68
CA PRO A 51 15.23 4.02 4.82
C PRO A 51 14.56 2.65 4.70
N PHE A 52 13.56 2.49 3.83
CA PHE A 52 12.78 1.25 3.66
C PHE A 52 13.11 0.51 2.34
N ALA A 53 13.81 1.17 1.43
CA ALA A 53 14.20 0.62 0.13
C ALA A 53 15.22 -0.53 0.25
N GLY A 54 14.98 -1.62 -0.47
CA GLY A 54 15.78 -2.84 -0.44
C GLY A 54 15.53 -3.73 0.79
N LYS A 55 14.57 -3.37 1.67
CA LYS A 55 14.27 -4.13 2.89
C LYS A 55 13.06 -5.04 2.74
N THR A 56 13.01 -6.05 3.61
CA THR A 56 11.85 -6.92 3.81
C THR A 56 11.25 -6.65 5.18
N PHE A 57 9.92 -6.62 5.25
CA PHE A 57 9.19 -6.49 6.50
C PHE A 57 8.21 -7.65 6.71
N ARG A 58 8.09 -8.09 7.96
CA ARG A 58 7.14 -9.11 8.41
C ARG A 58 6.11 -8.51 9.36
N GLY A 59 4.86 -8.54 8.96
CA GLY A 59 3.70 -8.30 9.82
C GLY A 59 3.16 -9.60 10.37
N GLU A 60 2.64 -9.58 11.60
CA GLU A 60 1.90 -10.69 12.20
C GLU A 60 0.74 -10.16 13.04
N TRP A 61 -0.44 -10.75 12.88
CA TRP A 61 -1.64 -10.39 13.66
C TRP A 61 -2.64 -11.57 13.69
N THR A 62 -3.57 -11.55 14.64
CA THR A 62 -4.71 -12.48 14.66
C THR A 62 -5.91 -11.83 13.96
N ALA A 63 -6.55 -12.55 13.04
CA ALA A 63 -7.79 -12.12 12.39
C ALA A 63 -9.03 -12.50 13.22
N ASP A 64 -10.19 -11.93 12.89
CA ASP A 64 -11.44 -12.05 13.68
C ASP A 64 -11.95 -13.50 13.81
N ASN A 65 -11.53 -14.39 12.91
CA ASN A 65 -11.80 -15.82 12.93
C ASN A 65 -10.87 -16.63 13.86
N GLY A 66 -9.92 -15.97 14.53
CA GLY A 66 -8.88 -16.59 15.36
C GLY A 66 -7.66 -17.11 14.60
N GLU A 67 -7.57 -16.91 13.28
CA GLU A 67 -6.41 -17.32 12.49
C GLU A 67 -5.25 -16.34 12.67
N THR A 68 -4.05 -16.83 12.99
CA THR A 68 -2.82 -16.03 12.95
C THR A 68 -2.39 -15.85 11.50
N LEU A 69 -2.30 -14.60 11.07
CA LEU A 69 -1.86 -14.20 9.74
C LEU A 69 -0.45 -13.63 9.82
N VAL A 70 0.40 -14.07 8.90
CA VAL A 70 1.77 -13.58 8.72
C VAL A 70 1.87 -13.04 7.31
N ASP A 71 2.30 -11.77 7.18
CA ASP A 71 2.45 -11.08 5.91
C ASP A 71 3.92 -10.69 5.71
N ILE A 72 4.49 -10.99 4.55
CA ILE A 72 5.87 -10.64 4.19
C ILE A 72 5.83 -9.67 3.01
N ALA A 73 6.47 -8.51 3.15
CA ALA A 73 6.49 -7.46 2.14
C ALA A 73 7.92 -6.99 1.83
N THR A 74 8.35 -7.02 0.57
CA THR A 74 9.60 -6.36 0.10
C THR A 74 9.29 -4.97 -0.46
N TRP A 75 10.16 -4.01 -0.16
CA TRP A 75 10.01 -2.61 -0.54
C TRP A 75 11.21 -2.18 -1.39
N GLU A 76 10.98 -1.76 -2.64
CA GLU A 76 12.02 -1.51 -3.65
C GLU A 76 11.83 -0.15 -4.32
N LEU A 77 12.87 0.70 -4.36
CA LEU A 77 12.83 1.92 -5.18
C LEU A 77 13.10 1.54 -6.65
N ILE A 78 12.10 1.73 -7.49
CA ILE A 78 12.11 1.45 -8.93
C ILE A 78 12.06 2.75 -9.75
N LEU A 79 12.13 2.65 -11.08
CA LEU A 79 12.07 3.79 -12.00
C LEU A 79 13.07 4.91 -11.64
N ASN A 80 14.32 4.53 -11.34
CA ASN A 80 15.38 5.45 -10.89
C ASN A 80 14.97 6.27 -9.64
N GLY A 81 14.33 5.62 -8.66
CA GLY A 81 13.88 6.25 -7.43
C GLY A 81 12.65 7.16 -7.56
N ARG A 82 11.97 7.19 -8.71
CA ARG A 82 10.72 7.95 -8.90
C ARG A 82 9.47 7.23 -8.39
N ALA A 83 9.55 5.92 -8.16
CA ALA A 83 8.47 5.14 -7.58
C ALA A 83 9.01 4.09 -6.59
N LEU A 84 8.17 3.70 -5.63
CA LEU A 84 8.35 2.59 -4.72
C LEU A 84 7.45 1.44 -5.17
N GLN A 85 8.03 0.25 -5.29
CA GLN A 85 7.29 -1.01 -5.43
C GLN A 85 7.25 -1.69 -4.06
N SER A 86 6.05 -2.02 -3.58
CA SER A 86 5.85 -2.98 -2.50
C SER A 86 5.31 -4.28 -3.11
N THR A 87 5.93 -5.42 -2.82
CA THR A 87 5.41 -6.75 -3.20
C THR A 87 5.20 -7.55 -1.93
N HIS A 88 3.98 -8.00 -1.65
CA HIS A 88 3.65 -8.66 -0.38
C HIS A 88 2.84 -9.95 -0.55
N ARG A 89 2.95 -10.86 0.42
CA ARG A 89 2.24 -12.15 0.47
C ARG A 89 1.93 -12.59 1.89
N LEU A 90 0.72 -13.12 2.08
CA LEU A 90 0.37 -13.90 3.26
C LEU A 90 1.01 -15.29 3.22
N GLN A 91 1.84 -15.59 4.23
CA GLN A 91 2.53 -16.86 4.36
C GLN A 91 1.52 -18.03 4.49
N GLY A 92 1.77 -19.14 3.79
CA GLY A 92 0.88 -20.30 3.79
C GLY A 92 -0.43 -20.12 2.99
N LYS A 93 -0.66 -18.96 2.36
CA LYS A 93 -1.82 -18.68 1.51
C LYS A 93 -1.38 -18.30 0.09
N ASP A 94 -2.32 -18.35 -0.86
CA ASP A 94 -2.13 -17.86 -2.23
C ASP A 94 -2.62 -16.41 -2.42
N TYR A 95 -2.84 -15.68 -1.31
CA TYR A 95 -3.18 -14.27 -1.31
C TYR A 95 -1.95 -13.37 -1.15
N GLY A 96 -1.91 -12.32 -1.96
CA GLY A 96 -1.02 -11.17 -1.81
C GLY A 96 -1.21 -10.22 -2.99
N GLY A 97 -0.24 -9.34 -3.20
CA GLY A 97 -0.28 -8.42 -4.33
C GLY A 97 0.97 -7.57 -4.47
N ARG A 98 0.88 -6.59 -5.39
CA ARG A 98 1.95 -5.63 -5.69
C ARG A 98 1.38 -4.23 -5.77
N THR A 99 1.96 -3.31 -5.01
CA THR A 99 1.65 -1.88 -5.00
C THR A 99 2.76 -1.12 -5.69
N ILE A 100 2.42 -0.22 -6.62
CA ILE A 100 3.35 0.79 -7.14
C ILE A 100 2.88 2.16 -6.64
N PHE A 101 3.76 2.86 -5.94
CA PHE A 101 3.52 4.12 -5.24
C PHE A 101 4.49 5.18 -5.74
N PHE A 102 4.02 6.37 -6.12
CA PHE A 102 4.83 7.43 -6.72
C PHE A 102 4.31 8.81 -6.33
N PHE A 103 5.16 9.84 -6.47
CA PHE A 103 4.69 11.23 -6.39
C PHE A 103 4.21 11.70 -7.76
N ASP A 104 2.93 12.03 -7.86
CA ASP A 104 2.33 12.58 -9.07
C ASP A 104 2.63 14.08 -9.17
N GLU A 105 3.32 14.47 -10.24
CA GLU A 105 3.77 15.84 -10.48
C GLU A 105 2.66 16.78 -10.95
N GLY A 106 1.52 16.26 -11.41
CA GLY A 106 0.34 17.06 -11.79
C GLY A 106 -0.57 17.31 -10.60
N ALA A 107 -0.84 16.28 -9.80
CA ALA A 107 -1.66 16.36 -8.59
C ALA A 107 -0.91 16.91 -7.37
N LYS A 108 0.44 16.95 -7.41
CA LYS A 108 1.34 17.30 -6.29
C LYS A 108 1.05 16.52 -5.01
N ASN A 109 0.73 15.23 -5.18
CA ASN A 109 0.36 14.31 -4.12
C ASN A 109 0.93 12.92 -4.44
N TYR A 110 1.02 12.02 -3.46
CA TYR A 110 1.36 10.63 -3.81
C TYR A 110 0.14 9.92 -4.39
N VAL A 111 0.37 9.06 -5.38
CA VAL A 111 -0.62 8.20 -6.01
C VAL A 111 -0.08 6.77 -5.99
N PHE A 112 -0.96 5.79 -5.85
CA PHE A 112 -0.58 4.38 -5.93
C PHE A 112 -1.70 3.52 -6.53
N HIS A 113 -1.28 2.40 -7.09
CA HIS A 113 -2.17 1.33 -7.55
C HIS A 113 -1.71 0.01 -6.94
N TYR A 114 -2.65 -0.78 -6.43
CA TYR A 114 -2.38 -2.09 -5.81
C TYR A 114 -3.18 -3.17 -6.53
N PHE A 115 -2.47 -4.22 -6.98
CA PHE A 115 -3.02 -5.33 -7.76
C PHE A 115 -2.91 -6.62 -6.97
N THR A 116 -4.01 -7.37 -6.84
CA THR A 116 -4.07 -8.56 -5.97
C THR A 116 -4.20 -9.88 -6.74
N THR A 117 -3.75 -10.98 -6.14
CA THR A 117 -4.02 -12.33 -6.65
C THR A 117 -5.49 -12.74 -6.50
N ALA A 118 -6.31 -11.97 -5.77
CA ALA A 118 -7.74 -12.20 -5.59
C ALA A 118 -8.61 -11.57 -6.69
N GLY A 119 -8.02 -10.95 -7.72
CA GLY A 119 -8.74 -10.41 -8.89
C GLY A 119 -9.45 -9.08 -8.66
N PHE A 120 -9.26 -8.44 -7.50
CA PHE A 120 -9.59 -7.05 -7.26
C PHE A 120 -8.32 -6.18 -7.31
N HIS A 121 -8.49 -4.89 -7.53
CA HIS A 121 -7.42 -3.90 -7.44
C HIS A 121 -7.89 -2.65 -6.71
N THR A 122 -6.96 -1.76 -6.40
CA THR A 122 -7.26 -0.45 -5.83
C THR A 122 -6.46 0.64 -6.53
N THR A 123 -7.00 1.86 -6.47
CA THR A 123 -6.26 3.09 -6.78
C THR A 123 -6.46 4.05 -5.62
N GLY A 124 -5.39 4.69 -5.17
CA GLY A 124 -5.45 5.60 -4.04
C GLY A 124 -4.46 6.76 -4.10
N VAL A 125 -4.68 7.70 -3.18
CA VAL A 125 -3.90 8.94 -3.03
C VAL A 125 -3.34 9.01 -1.62
N SER A 126 -2.11 9.52 -1.44
CA SER A 126 -1.45 9.62 -0.12
C SER A 126 -0.82 10.96 0.16
N GLN A 127 -0.77 11.32 1.44
CA GLN A 127 0.00 12.44 1.99
C GLN A 127 1.04 11.94 3.00
N PHE A 128 2.12 12.70 3.23
CA PHE A 128 3.10 12.43 4.29
C PHE A 128 2.81 13.33 5.49
N VAL A 129 2.55 12.74 6.66
CA VAL A 129 2.05 13.42 7.86
C VAL A 129 2.64 12.74 9.11
N ASP A 130 3.09 13.52 10.10
CA ASP A 130 3.65 13.05 11.38
C ASP A 130 4.79 12.01 11.28
N GLY A 131 5.58 12.04 10.21
CA GLY A 131 6.64 11.05 9.97
C GLY A 131 6.13 9.72 9.36
N GLY A 132 4.85 9.63 9.02
CA GLY A 132 4.20 8.50 8.38
C GLY A 132 3.45 8.89 7.10
N LEU A 133 2.57 8.02 6.63
CA LEU A 133 1.69 8.33 5.48
C LEU A 133 0.20 8.24 5.84
N VAL A 134 -0.56 8.92 4.98
CA VAL A 134 -2.01 9.14 5.05
C VAL A 134 -2.62 8.86 3.65
N SER A 135 -2.90 7.59 3.28
CA SER A 135 -3.42 7.13 1.96
C SER A 135 -4.85 6.52 1.85
N GLU A 136 -5.80 7.06 1.06
CA GLU A 136 -7.12 6.43 0.84
C GLU A 136 -7.15 5.78 -0.53
N GLU A 137 -7.79 4.62 -0.62
CA GLU A 137 -7.96 3.85 -1.86
C GLU A 137 -9.40 3.47 -2.13
N THR A 138 -9.83 3.60 -3.38
CA THR A 138 -11.07 3.01 -3.91
C THR A 138 -10.80 1.56 -4.31
N VAL A 139 -11.70 0.65 -3.97
CA VAL A 139 -11.58 -0.78 -4.26
C VAL A 139 -12.48 -1.19 -5.43
N GLU A 140 -11.87 -1.74 -6.47
CA GLU A 140 -12.53 -2.18 -7.71
C GLU A 140 -12.43 -3.70 -7.87
N GLY A 141 -13.50 -4.34 -8.34
CA GLY A 141 -13.60 -5.81 -8.46
C GLY A 141 -13.97 -6.56 -7.18
N ALA A 142 -13.75 -5.99 -5.99
CA ALA A 142 -14.23 -6.58 -4.73
C ALA A 142 -15.78 -6.53 -4.66
N SER A 143 -16.39 -7.48 -3.94
CA SER A 143 -17.85 -7.58 -3.84
C SER A 143 -18.45 -6.62 -2.81
N ASN A 144 -17.88 -6.55 -1.61
CA ASN A 144 -18.44 -5.93 -0.41
C ASN A 144 -17.78 -4.60 0.04
N VAL A 145 -16.48 -4.42 -0.18
CA VAL A 145 -15.74 -3.19 0.19
C VAL A 145 -15.79 -2.15 -0.95
N ALA A 146 -15.85 -0.87 -0.59
CA ALA A 146 -15.85 0.29 -1.46
C ALA A 146 -14.54 1.10 -1.39
N SER A 147 -14.05 1.40 -0.19
CA SER A 147 -12.77 2.08 0.04
C SER A 147 -12.07 1.58 1.31
N VAL A 148 -10.80 1.98 1.47
CA VAL A 148 -9.99 1.69 2.66
C VAL A 148 -9.28 2.98 3.14
N ARG A 149 -9.36 3.25 4.44
CA ARG A 149 -8.73 4.37 5.17
C ARG A 149 -8.10 3.86 6.46
N SER A 150 -7.22 4.64 7.12
CA SER A 150 -6.09 4.02 7.83
C SER A 150 -5.08 5.04 8.38
N LYS A 151 -3.94 4.58 8.91
CA LYS A 151 -2.71 5.38 9.15
C LYS A 151 -1.52 4.43 9.15
N ALA A 152 -0.33 4.88 8.77
CA ALA A 152 0.89 4.23 9.24
C ALA A 152 1.92 5.21 9.77
N THR A 153 2.62 4.76 10.80
CA THR A 153 3.71 5.48 11.47
C THR A 153 5.01 4.74 11.20
N PHE A 154 6.00 5.43 10.66
CA PHE A 154 7.34 4.88 10.45
C PHE A 154 8.18 5.08 11.72
N GLY A 155 8.30 4.04 12.53
CA GLY A 155 9.20 3.99 13.69
C GLY A 155 10.62 3.55 13.31
N PRO A 156 11.57 3.61 14.26
CA PRO A 156 12.94 3.14 14.03
C PRO A 156 13.04 1.62 13.84
N ASP A 157 12.21 0.84 14.56
CA ASP A 157 12.27 -0.63 14.58
C ASP A 157 11.09 -1.31 13.84
N ALA A 158 10.06 -0.54 13.47
CA ALA A 158 8.82 -1.07 12.92
C ALA A 158 8.01 -0.03 12.12
N ILE A 159 7.24 -0.52 11.15
CA ILE A 159 6.15 0.21 10.49
C ILE A 159 4.84 -0.26 11.13
N GLU A 160 4.12 0.63 11.80
CA GLU A 160 2.83 0.31 12.42
C GLU A 160 1.69 0.82 11.54
N ILE A 161 0.69 -0.03 11.21
CA ILE A 161 -0.42 0.29 10.31
C ILE A 161 -1.77 0.03 11.00
N ASP A 162 -2.58 1.08 11.14
CA ASP A 162 -4.00 1.03 11.50
C ASP A 162 -4.86 1.05 10.23
N VAL A 163 -5.99 0.33 10.20
CA VAL A 163 -6.87 0.25 9.01
C VAL A 163 -8.35 0.27 9.39
N VAL A 164 -9.18 0.81 8.49
CA VAL A 164 -10.65 0.86 8.51
C VAL A 164 -11.16 0.60 7.10
N TYR A 165 -11.93 -0.47 6.93
CA TYR A 165 -12.60 -0.81 5.68
C TYR A 165 -13.95 -0.08 5.60
N VAL A 166 -14.31 0.43 4.43
CA VAL A 166 -15.62 1.04 4.17
C VAL A 166 -16.41 0.12 3.24
N GLY A 167 -17.53 -0.41 3.71
CA GLY A 167 -18.43 -1.24 2.90
C GLY A 167 -19.16 -0.45 1.81
N LYS A 168 -19.69 -1.15 0.79
CA LYS A 168 -20.55 -0.53 -0.26
C LYS A 168 -21.91 -0.07 0.23
N ASP A 169 -22.27 -0.43 1.46
CA ASP A 169 -23.39 0.07 2.25
C ASP A 169 -23.03 1.33 3.07
N GLY A 170 -21.75 1.73 3.09
CA GLY A 170 -21.21 2.79 3.93
C GLY A 170 -20.79 2.35 5.34
N THR A 171 -20.86 1.06 5.67
CA THR A 171 -20.47 0.56 7.00
C THR A 171 -18.96 0.60 7.18
N GLU A 172 -18.48 1.37 8.17
CA GLU A 172 -17.07 1.39 8.55
C GLU A 172 -16.75 0.22 9.49
N THR A 173 -15.69 -0.54 9.18
CA THR A 173 -15.21 -1.69 9.98
C THR A 173 -13.72 -1.54 10.26
N PRO A 174 -13.30 -1.29 11.52
CA PRO A 174 -11.88 -1.27 11.89
C PRO A 174 -11.22 -2.62 11.61
N GLY A 175 -10.06 -2.59 10.97
CA GLY A 175 -9.16 -3.73 10.85
C GLY A 175 -8.17 -3.80 12.02
N GLY A 176 -7.60 -4.98 12.29
CA GLY A 176 -6.55 -5.13 13.28
C GLY A 176 -5.31 -4.28 12.96
N ARG A 177 -4.73 -3.63 13.99
CA ARG A 177 -3.43 -2.96 13.90
C ARG A 177 -2.36 -3.97 13.51
N ARG A 178 -1.54 -3.63 12.52
CA ARG A 178 -0.43 -4.44 12.03
C ARG A 178 0.88 -3.81 12.46
N VAL A 179 1.84 -4.62 12.90
CA VAL A 179 3.19 -4.16 13.24
C VAL A 179 4.18 -4.93 12.38
N TYR A 180 4.74 -4.24 11.38
CA TYR A 180 5.69 -4.78 10.42
C TYR A 180 7.11 -4.51 10.89
N LYS A 181 7.90 -5.56 11.15
CA LYS A 181 9.31 -5.46 11.57
C LYS A 181 10.24 -5.92 10.46
N GLU A 182 11.42 -5.32 10.34
CA GLU A 182 12.42 -5.73 9.34
C GLU A 182 12.88 -7.17 9.58
N ILE A 183 13.05 -7.93 8.49
CA ILE A 183 13.67 -9.25 8.47
C ILE A 183 14.68 -9.36 7.33
N ALA A 184 15.68 -10.25 7.47
CA ALA A 184 16.76 -10.37 6.49
C ALA A 184 16.42 -11.22 5.25
N ASP A 185 15.44 -12.11 5.34
CA ASP A 185 15.05 -13.05 4.26
C ASP A 185 13.52 -13.02 4.04
N PRO A 186 13.02 -12.59 2.87
CA PRO A 186 11.60 -12.69 2.54
C PRO A 186 11.13 -14.12 2.25
N GLY A 187 12.05 -15.07 2.10
CA GLY A 187 11.78 -16.34 1.46
C GLY A 187 11.21 -16.14 0.05
N ARG A 188 10.26 -16.99 -0.33
CA ARG A 188 9.59 -16.89 -1.63
C ARG A 188 8.23 -16.20 -1.48
N LEU A 189 8.17 -14.93 -1.88
CA LEU A 189 6.93 -14.19 -2.09
C LEU A 189 6.11 -14.87 -3.19
N PHE A 190 6.32 -14.48 -4.45
CA PHE A 190 5.69 -15.10 -5.60
C PHE A 190 6.67 -16.00 -6.37
N ALA A 191 6.15 -16.74 -7.34
CA ALA A 191 6.90 -16.91 -8.59
C ALA A 191 6.02 -16.27 -9.66
N ASP A 192 6.51 -15.20 -10.26
CA ASP A 192 5.86 -14.52 -11.38
C ASP A 192 6.07 -15.39 -12.63
N THR A 193 5.44 -16.57 -12.62
CA THR A 193 5.74 -17.77 -13.43
C THR A 193 7.14 -18.37 -13.25
N LYS A 194 7.46 -19.42 -14.03
CA LYS A 194 8.75 -20.12 -14.12
C LYS A 194 9.26 -20.02 -15.56
#